data_AF-F8A2E2-F1
#
_entry.id   AF-F8A2E2-F1
#
_cell.length_a   1.000
_cell.length_b   1.000
_cell.length_c   1.000
_cell.angle_alpha   90.00
_cell.angle_beta   90.00
_cell.angle_gamma   90.00
#
_symmetry.space_group_name_H-M   'P 1'
#
loop_
_entity.id
_entity.type
_entity.pdbx_description
1 polymer ?
#
loop_
_entity_poly.entity_id
_entity_poly.type
_entity_poly.pdbx_seq_one_letter_code
_entity_poly.pdbx_strand_id
1 'polypeptide(L)'
;MGSAADGPWAGADRWQALLNEREIPPSSRQRRLTAPIPVRARLVWERDGEEIIETMATHWAGRAVLVRTSDRRRRFHGVWLDSTDVQRLSHKVES
;
A
#
# COMPACT_ATOMS: atom_id res chain seq x y z
N MET A 1 -37.26 -19.00 -0.89
CA MET A 1 -35.89 -19.04 -1.44
C MET A 1 -35.11 -17.88 -0.83
N GLY A 2 -34.41 -18.12 0.28
CA GLY A 2 -33.52 -17.15 0.91
C GLY A 2 -32.08 -17.39 0.46
N SER A 3 -31.43 -16.33 -0.02
CA SER A 3 -30.10 -16.35 -0.62
C SER A 3 -29.02 -16.93 0.32
N ALA A 4 -28.32 -17.94 -0.18
CA ALA A 4 -27.13 -18.53 0.43
C ALA A 4 -25.86 -17.72 0.11
N ALA A 5 -25.82 -16.44 0.51
CA ALA A 5 -24.66 -15.57 0.23
C ALA A 5 -23.89 -15.12 1.49
N ASP A 6 -24.34 -15.45 2.70
CA ASP A 6 -23.66 -15.06 3.94
C ASP A 6 -23.12 -16.29 4.68
N GLY A 7 -22.10 -16.91 4.07
CA GLY A 7 -21.33 -17.98 4.70
C GLY A 7 -20.00 -17.43 5.23
N PRO A 8 -19.43 -17.99 6.33
CA PRO A 8 -18.18 -17.54 6.96
C PRO A 8 -16.90 -17.71 6.10
N TRP A 9 -17.07 -18.01 4.81
CA TRP A 9 -16.03 -18.22 3.80
C TRP A 9 -16.00 -17.15 2.71
N ALA A 10 -16.74 -16.04 2.85
CA ALA A 10 -16.73 -14.89 1.91
C ALA A 10 -15.38 -14.13 1.86
N GLY A 11 -14.35 -14.60 2.56
CA GLY A 11 -13.00 -14.01 2.60
C GLY A 11 -11.93 -14.81 1.85
N ALA A 12 -12.26 -15.96 1.25
CA ALA A 12 -11.26 -16.94 0.81
C ALA A 12 -10.60 -16.68 -0.55
N ASP A 13 -11.03 -15.67 -1.33
CA ASP A 13 -10.47 -15.41 -2.67
C ASP A 13 -10.36 -13.91 -2.98
N ARG A 14 -9.72 -13.13 -2.10
CA ARG A 14 -9.58 -11.69 -2.31
C ARG A 14 -8.18 -11.27 -2.74
N TRP A 15 -7.40 -12.15 -3.35
CA TRP A 15 -6.16 -11.71 -3.97
C TRP A 15 -6.45 -10.64 -5.02
N GLN A 16 -5.77 -9.50 -4.93
CA GLN A 16 -5.88 -8.41 -5.90
C GLN A 16 -4.52 -7.80 -6.24
N ALA A 17 -4.34 -7.55 -7.52
CA ALA A 17 -3.28 -6.71 -8.02
C ALA A 17 -3.55 -5.24 -7.69
N LEU A 18 -2.47 -4.49 -7.48
CA LEU A 18 -2.49 -3.04 -7.45
C LEU A 18 -2.07 -2.54 -8.83
N LEU A 19 -2.93 -1.77 -9.48
CA LEU A 19 -2.71 -1.25 -10.83
C LEU A 19 -1.66 -0.14 -10.85
N ASN A 20 -1.43 0.52 -9.73
CA ASN A 20 -0.42 1.57 -9.58
C ASN A 20 0.84 1.12 -8.83
N GLU A 21 1.00 -0.19 -8.61
CA GLU A 21 2.26 -0.73 -8.10
C GLU A 21 3.37 -0.56 -9.14
N ARG A 22 4.53 -0.08 -8.68
CA ARG A 22 5.75 -0.03 -9.46
C ARG A 22 6.56 -1.30 -9.27
N GLU A 23 7.34 -1.63 -10.29
CA GLU A 23 8.36 -2.66 -10.20
C GLU A 23 9.33 -2.39 -9.05
N ILE A 24 9.79 -3.45 -8.40
CA ILE A 24 10.75 -3.38 -7.32
C ILE A 24 12.08 -2.84 -7.88
N PRO A 25 12.56 -1.66 -7.43
CA PRO A 25 13.83 -1.12 -7.89
C PRO A 25 14.99 -2.06 -7.53
N PRO A 26 16.10 -2.09 -8.29
CA PRO A 26 17.26 -2.89 -7.92
C PRO A 26 17.79 -2.48 -6.54
N SER A 27 18.22 -3.45 -5.74
CA SER A 27 18.61 -3.26 -4.32
C SER A 27 19.66 -2.17 -4.13
N SER A 28 20.58 -1.97 -5.09
CA SER A 28 21.60 -0.91 -5.07
C SER A 28 21.04 0.51 -5.11
N ARG A 29 19.82 0.68 -5.66
CA ARG A 29 19.11 1.96 -5.74
C ARG A 29 18.14 2.18 -4.58
N GLN A 30 17.83 1.14 -3.81
CA GLN A 30 16.95 1.25 -2.66
C GLN A 30 17.67 1.94 -1.50
N ARG A 31 17.05 2.98 -0.95
CA ARG A 31 17.54 3.72 0.21
C ARG A 31 16.54 3.54 1.35
N ARG A 32 16.98 2.85 2.40
CA ARG A 32 16.22 2.74 3.65
C ARG A 32 16.14 4.10 4.33
N LEU A 33 14.95 4.49 4.76
CA LEU A 33 14.75 5.68 5.57
C LEU A 33 15.25 5.41 7.00
N THR A 34 15.89 6.41 7.60
CA THR A 34 16.41 6.33 8.99
C THR A 34 15.30 6.02 9.98
N ALA A 35 14.11 6.58 9.75
CA ALA A 35 12.89 6.26 10.48
C ALA A 35 11.72 6.11 9.48
N PRO A 36 10.73 5.25 9.76
CA PRO A 36 9.51 5.20 8.96
C PRO A 36 8.81 6.56 8.97
N ILE A 37 8.36 7.00 7.80
CA ILE A 37 7.67 8.28 7.63
C ILE A 37 6.17 8.00 7.47
N PRO A 38 5.29 8.63 8.26
CA PRO A 38 3.85 8.52 8.06
C PRO A 38 3.46 9.18 6.73
N VAL A 39 2.71 8.44 5.93
CA VAL A 39 2.28 8.84 4.60
C VAL A 39 0.84 8.43 4.36
N ARG A 40 0.17 9.17 3.49
CA ARG A 40 -1.08 8.78 2.86
C ARG A 40 -0.75 8.19 1.50
N ALA A 41 -1.08 6.93 1.30
CA ALA A 41 -0.78 6.19 0.09
C ALA A 41 -2.07 5.88 -0.67
N ARG A 42 -2.07 6.19 -1.97
CA ARG A 42 -3.15 5.86 -2.89
C ARG A 42 -2.88 4.48 -3.47
N LEU A 43 -3.78 3.54 -3.23
CA LEU A 43 -3.76 2.18 -3.72
C LEU A 43 -4.88 2.03 -4.75
N VAL A 44 -4.55 1.57 -5.96
CA VAL A 44 -5.57 1.32 -6.99
C VAL A 44 -5.71 -0.18 -7.14
N TRP A 45 -6.72 -0.76 -6.49
CA TRP A 45 -7.07 -2.17 -6.59
C TRP A 45 -7.73 -2.47 -7.93
N GLU A 46 -7.41 -3.63 -8.51
CA GLU A 46 -7.99 -4.06 -9.79
C GLU A 46 -9.52 -4.14 -9.79
N ARG A 47 -10.17 -4.53 -8.67
CA ARG A 47 -11.63 -4.72 -8.59
C ARG A 47 -12.32 -3.68 -7.73
N ASP A 48 -11.74 -3.30 -6.60
CA ASP A 48 -12.32 -2.31 -5.68
C ASP A 48 -12.05 -0.86 -6.11
N GLY A 49 -11.11 -0.64 -7.05
CA GLY A 49 -10.74 0.70 -7.50
C GLY A 49 -9.80 1.41 -6.53
N GLU A 50 -9.94 2.73 -6.41
CA GLU A 50 -9.05 3.55 -5.60
C GLU A 50 -9.38 3.48 -4.10
N GLU A 51 -8.35 3.26 -3.30
CA GLU A 51 -8.39 3.30 -1.85
C GLU A 51 -7.22 4.13 -1.33
N ILE A 52 -7.48 4.99 -0.37
CA ILE A 52 -6.43 5.81 0.25
C ILE A 52 -6.23 5.34 1.68
N ILE A 53 -5.01 4.88 1.99
CA ILE A 53 -4.64 4.40 3.31
C ILE A 53 -3.62 5.32 3.98
N GLU A 54 -3.68 5.39 5.30
CA GLU A 54 -2.60 5.98 6.10
C GLU A 54 -1.65 4.86 6.52
N THR A 55 -0.37 5.03 6.20
CA THR A 55 0.64 3.99 6.42
C THR A 55 2.03 4.61 6.59
N MET A 56 3.05 3.75 6.63
CA MET A 56 4.43 4.12 6.83
C MET A 56 5.25 3.83 5.57
N ALA A 57 5.93 4.85 5.06
CA ALA A 57 7.00 4.69 4.07
C ALA A 57 8.30 4.27 4.78
N THR A 58 9.01 3.30 4.21
CA THR A 58 10.24 2.73 4.84
C THR A 58 11.47 2.81 3.94
N HIS A 59 11.28 2.80 2.62
CA HIS A 59 12.37 2.91 1.64
C HIS A 59 11.94 3.82 0.49
N TRP A 60 12.92 4.36 -0.22
CA TRP A 60 12.72 5.11 -1.45
C TRP A 60 13.81 4.76 -2.48
N ALA A 61 13.52 4.96 -3.76
CA ALA A 61 14.47 4.81 -4.85
C ALA A 61 14.08 5.76 -5.99
N GLY A 62 14.68 6.94 -6.01
CA GLY A 62 14.25 8.02 -6.93
C GLY A 62 12.79 8.40 -6.67
N ARG A 63 11.91 8.16 -7.64
CA ARG A 63 10.46 8.41 -7.53
C ARG A 63 9.66 7.24 -6.97
N ALA A 64 10.27 6.08 -6.72
CA ALA A 64 9.58 4.94 -6.12
C ALA A 64 9.66 5.01 -4.60
N VAL A 65 8.55 4.79 -3.91
CA VAL A 65 8.45 4.79 -2.44
C VAL A 65 7.87 3.46 -1.97
N LEU A 66 8.56 2.79 -1.05
CA LEU A 66 8.06 1.57 -0.43
C LEU A 66 7.20 1.91 0.77
N VAL A 67 5.90 1.66 0.64
CA VAL A 67 4.92 1.80 1.72
C VAL A 67 4.55 0.45 2.31
N ARG A 68 4.23 0.42 3.59
CA ARG A 68 3.68 -0.78 4.23
C ARG A 68 2.21 -0.95 3.90
N THR A 69 1.75 -2.18 3.75
CA THR A 69 0.34 -2.53 3.69
C THR A 69 0.11 -3.79 4.51
N SER A 70 -1.00 -3.84 5.25
CA SER A 70 -1.42 -5.03 6.00
C SER A 70 -2.69 -5.64 5.41
N ASP A 71 -3.03 -5.27 4.19
CA ASP A 71 -4.30 -5.67 3.57
C ASP A 71 -4.31 -7.17 3.23
N ARG A 72 -5.39 -7.86 3.64
CA ARG A 72 -5.57 -9.30 3.42
C ARG A 72 -5.70 -9.68 1.94
N ARG A 73 -5.94 -8.70 1.06
CA ARG A 73 -5.98 -8.89 -0.40
C ARG A 73 -4.62 -9.19 -1.02
N ARG A 74 -3.52 -9.07 -0.26
CA ARG A 74 -2.16 -9.38 -0.75
C ARG A 74 -1.34 -10.16 0.26
N ARG A 75 -0.37 -10.90 -0.27
CA ARG A 75 0.57 -11.73 0.52
C ARG A 75 1.78 -10.95 1.01
N PHE A 76 2.15 -9.86 0.34
CA PHE A 76 3.31 -9.06 0.69
C PHE A 76 2.89 -7.75 1.34
N HIS A 77 3.61 -7.38 2.40
CA HIS A 77 3.32 -6.21 3.21
C HIS A 77 3.98 -4.92 2.71
N GLY A 78 4.67 -4.96 1.56
CA GLY A 78 5.39 -3.83 1.00
C GLY A 78 4.97 -3.60 -0.43
N VAL A 79 4.61 -2.35 -0.76
CA VAL A 79 4.24 -1.95 -2.11
C VAL A 79 5.10 -0.76 -2.52
N TRP A 80 5.74 -0.87 -3.68
CA TRP A 80 6.41 0.26 -4.30
C TRP A 80 5.39 1.08 -5.08
N LEU A 81 5.24 2.35 -4.74
CA LEU A 81 4.35 3.29 -5.41
C LEU A 81 5.15 4.43 -6.04
N ASP A 82 4.59 5.14 -7.01
CA ASP A 82 5.18 6.41 -7.41
C ASP A 82 5.01 7.45 -6.29
N SER A 83 5.98 8.34 -6.20
CA SER A 83 5.96 9.53 -5.34
C SER A 83 4.69 10.37 -5.49
N THR A 84 4.03 10.36 -6.67
CA THR A 84 2.76 11.07 -6.88
C THR A 84 1.57 10.43 -6.17
N ASP A 85 1.66 9.14 -5.87
CA ASP A 85 0.63 8.38 -5.14
C ASP A 85 0.87 8.36 -3.63
N VAL A 86 1.94 9.03 -3.17
CA VAL A 86 2.34 9.04 -1.78
C VAL A 86 2.47 10.48 -1.30
N GLN A 87 1.59 10.86 -0.38
CA GLN A 87 1.64 12.15 0.27
C GLN A 87 2.21 12.00 1.68
N ARG A 88 3.24 12.79 2.01
CA ARG A 88 3.77 12.82 3.38
C ARG A 88 2.73 13.41 4.33
N LEU A 89 2.47 12.71 5.42
CA LEU A 89 1.70 13.27 6.53
C LEU A 89 2.66 14.10 7.37
N SER A 90 2.50 15.41 7.33
CA SER A 90 3.15 16.29 8.30
C SER A 90 2.46 16.06 9.64
N HIS A 91 3.10 15.33 10.56
CA HIS A 91 2.73 15.48 11.96
C HIS A 91 2.97 16.95 12.33
N LYS A 92 1.90 17.70 12.60
CA LYS A 92 2.02 18.82 13.52
C LYS A 92 2.44 18.19 14.85
N VAL A 93 3.69 18.42 15.23
CA VAL A 93 4.12 18.16 16.60
C VAL A 93 3.38 19.20 17.44
N GLU A 94 2.31 18.79 18.11
CA GLU A 94 1.79 19.57 19.23
C GLU A 94 2.93 19.66 20.24
N SER A 95 3.42 20.89 20.43
CA SER A 95 4.56 21.23 21.29
C SER A 95 4.10 21.52 22.70
#